data_AF-A0A2V0P8V7-F1
#
_entry.id   AF-A0A2V0P8V7-F1
#
_cell.length_a   1.000
_cell.length_b   1.000
_cell.length_c   1.000
_cell.angle_alpha   90.00
_cell.angle_beta   90.00
_cell.angle_gamma   90.00
#
_symmetry.space_group_name_H-M   'P 1'
#
loop_
_entity.id
_entity.type
_entity.pdbx_description
1 polymer ?
#
loop_
_entity_poly.entity_id
_entity_poly.type
_entity_poly.pdbx_seq_one_letter_code
_entity_poly.pdbx_strand_id
1 'polypeptide(L)'
;MSGNGGGQPEIGLTGIALRSLAAALKQRGVSHERASGALDELAAAAGLGEAVGLDQDLELLAPFLRGTKGPVPAQWALQALATIVEGKSGEAHALQILQAPAVCAALMSCLRSGNDKTQIEAVWVIQCISQHQEAALVYASHDTGALDVLAGLMLAGVPRPGRPSPGASTVKEEGAKNAAQALCNLLIPSSRRLDVVRAAAPRLQGVALALLNRATPALAEEAVGILNAVLLACGMTRAGRRLAAGDELATGLARLFANDAARARDEPGFSGVFRLRLTLVVATAAVSLLGTHGDGEVARLGFLLKRLAEAAIQCRGDSVEGGSAVPMRGDSAAVAKVDDAALARVDDALSKLWAAANRAAAQDSTQQPPPAQQQQQQQQQQQQQQQQQQQQQREEGEDADDLERPRACAVCGKMRADGVLLRRCRGCGPITAVRYCSEACCEEHWVKRRHRRLCEIGQATTDLQTVLASVGPAAG
;
A
#
# COMPACT_ATOMS: atom_id res chain seq x y z
N MET A 1 14.91 -58.80 17.76
CA MET A 1 16.00 -58.08 17.06
C MET A 1 15.54 -56.63 16.90
N SER A 2 15.95 -55.77 17.82
CA SER A 2 15.57 -54.35 17.83
C SER A 2 16.55 -53.58 16.95
N GLY A 3 16.10 -53.16 15.77
CA GLY A 3 16.89 -52.34 14.86
C GLY A 3 16.95 -50.90 15.36
N ASN A 4 17.82 -50.63 16.34
CA ASN A 4 18.24 -49.27 16.68
C ASN A 4 19.17 -48.74 15.58
N GLY A 5 18.63 -48.56 14.37
CA GLY A 5 19.25 -47.76 13.33
C GLY A 5 18.98 -46.30 13.60
N GLY A 6 19.64 -45.74 14.63
CA GLY A 6 19.66 -44.29 14.85
C GLY A 6 20.48 -43.65 13.74
N GLY A 7 19.89 -43.51 12.55
CA GLY A 7 20.47 -42.73 11.46
C GLY A 7 20.68 -41.32 12.00
N GLN A 8 21.94 -40.88 12.05
CA GLN A 8 22.22 -39.48 12.34
C GLN A 8 21.47 -38.65 11.29
N PRO A 9 20.76 -37.57 11.68
CA PRO A 9 20.14 -36.70 10.71
C PRO A 9 21.22 -36.23 9.73
N GLU A 10 21.00 -36.46 8.44
CA GLU A 10 21.92 -36.01 7.40
C GLU A 10 22.03 -34.48 7.50
N ILE A 11 23.21 -34.00 7.89
CA ILE A 11 23.46 -32.56 8.01
C ILE A 11 23.75 -32.05 6.61
N GLY A 12 22.84 -31.26 6.05
CA GLY A 12 23.03 -30.60 4.76
C GLY A 12 24.21 -29.61 4.78
N LEU A 13 24.75 -29.30 3.60
CA LEU A 13 25.91 -28.41 3.45
C LEU A 13 25.69 -27.01 4.07
N THR A 14 24.47 -26.48 3.97
CA THR A 14 24.09 -25.18 4.57
C THR A 14 24.21 -25.22 6.09
N GLY A 15 23.82 -26.33 6.74
CA GLY A 15 23.93 -26.52 8.18
C GLY A 15 25.40 -26.56 8.65
N ILE A 16 26.28 -27.21 7.87
CA ILE A 16 27.72 -27.24 8.14
C ILE A 16 28.32 -25.84 8.05
N ALA A 17 28.02 -25.09 6.99
CA ALA A 17 28.49 -23.72 6.81
C ALA A 17 27.98 -22.79 7.91
N LEU A 18 26.71 -22.95 8.33
CA LEU A 18 26.14 -22.15 9.41
C LEU A 18 26.82 -22.40 10.76
N ARG A 19 27.18 -23.66 11.06
CA ARG A 19 27.98 -24.01 12.24
C ARG A 19 29.39 -23.42 12.19
N SER A 20 30.02 -23.41 11.02
CA SER A 20 31.33 -22.76 10.79
C SER A 20 31.25 -21.27 11.11
N LEU A 21 30.24 -20.58 10.56
CA LEU A 21 30.00 -19.16 10.85
C LEU A 21 29.73 -18.91 12.34
N ALA A 22 28.86 -19.71 12.97
CA ALA A 22 28.59 -19.57 14.40
C ALA A 22 29.85 -19.77 15.25
N ALA A 23 30.74 -20.69 14.87
CA ALA A 23 32.02 -20.88 15.54
C ALA A 23 32.95 -19.66 15.36
N ALA A 24 33.00 -19.06 14.16
CA ALA A 24 33.73 -17.83 13.90
C ALA A 24 33.21 -16.67 14.77
N LEU A 25 31.88 -16.50 14.85
CA LEU A 25 31.24 -15.44 15.63
C LEU A 25 31.42 -15.58 17.15
N LYS A 26 31.67 -16.79 17.68
CA LYS A 26 31.93 -17.01 19.12
C LYS A 26 33.27 -16.43 19.57
N GLN A 27 34.25 -16.31 18.67
CA GLN A 27 35.60 -15.88 19.04
C GLN A 27 35.61 -14.41 19.48
N ARG A 28 36.35 -14.09 20.56
CA ARG A 28 36.53 -12.70 20.97
C ARG A 28 37.36 -11.97 19.92
N GLY A 29 36.85 -10.83 19.43
CA GLY A 29 37.53 -10.04 18.40
C GLY A 29 37.46 -10.70 17.02
N VAL A 30 36.26 -11.14 16.61
CA VAL A 30 35.99 -11.69 15.28
C VAL A 30 36.66 -10.83 14.21
N SER A 31 37.64 -11.39 13.49
CA SER A 31 38.22 -10.69 12.36
C SER A 31 37.20 -10.64 11.23
N HIS A 32 37.05 -9.47 10.62
CA HIS A 32 36.14 -9.27 9.48
C HIS A 32 36.38 -10.31 8.39
N GLU A 33 37.65 -10.61 8.08
CA GLU A 33 38.05 -11.61 7.09
C GLU A 33 37.53 -13.02 7.39
N ARG A 34 37.58 -13.46 8.65
CA ARG A 34 37.11 -14.81 9.03
C ARG A 34 35.58 -14.91 8.97
N ALA A 35 34.87 -13.88 9.41
CA ALA A 35 33.41 -13.85 9.29
C ALA A 35 32.95 -13.80 7.83
N SER A 36 33.62 -12.99 7.00
CA SER A 36 33.36 -12.90 5.57
C SER A 36 33.58 -14.23 4.86
N GLY A 37 34.71 -14.90 5.10
CA GLY A 37 34.97 -16.20 4.47
C GLY A 37 33.95 -17.29 4.85
N ALA A 38 33.51 -17.31 6.12
CA ALA A 38 32.45 -18.22 6.55
C ALA A 38 31.07 -17.88 5.93
N LEU A 39 30.82 -16.59 5.65
CA LEU A 39 29.62 -16.18 4.93
C LEU A 39 29.67 -16.58 3.45
N ASP A 40 30.82 -16.49 2.80
CA ASP A 40 31.02 -16.94 1.41
C ASP A 40 30.80 -18.45 1.28
N GLU A 41 31.29 -19.24 2.25
CA GLU A 41 31.01 -20.69 2.35
C GLU A 41 29.51 -20.96 2.48
N LEU A 42 28.80 -20.17 3.31
CA LEU A 42 27.36 -20.28 3.48
C LEU A 42 26.59 -19.91 2.21
N ALA A 43 27.00 -18.86 1.50
CA ALA A 43 26.41 -18.47 0.23
C ALA A 43 26.56 -19.56 -0.83
N ALA A 44 27.76 -20.15 -0.94
CA ALA A 44 28.01 -21.26 -1.83
C ALA A 44 27.12 -22.47 -1.50
N ALA A 45 26.99 -22.82 -0.22
CA ALA A 45 26.12 -23.91 0.23
C ALA A 45 24.63 -23.63 -0.05
N ALA A 46 24.14 -22.44 0.27
CA ALA A 46 22.75 -22.04 0.01
C ALA A 46 22.40 -22.05 -1.49
N GLY A 47 23.38 -21.78 -2.36
CA GLY A 47 23.25 -21.88 -3.82
C GLY A 47 23.11 -23.31 -4.38
N LEU A 48 23.41 -24.34 -3.59
CA LEU A 48 23.28 -25.74 -3.99
C LEU A 48 21.85 -26.29 -3.82
N GLY A 49 21.02 -25.66 -2.97
CA GLY A 49 19.57 -25.88 -2.94
C GLY A 49 19.07 -27.02 -2.03
N GLU A 50 19.90 -27.59 -1.15
CA GLU A 50 19.44 -28.60 -0.18
C GLU A 50 18.73 -27.92 1.01
N ALA A 51 17.41 -28.05 1.10
CA ALA A 51 16.59 -27.44 2.15
C ALA A 51 16.39 -28.30 3.42
N VAL A 52 17.07 -29.45 3.50
CA VAL A 52 16.78 -30.46 4.53
C VAL A 52 17.50 -30.13 5.85
N GLY A 53 16.73 -29.85 6.91
CA GLY A 53 17.20 -29.93 8.30
C GLY A 53 17.80 -28.67 8.94
N LEU A 54 17.49 -27.45 8.44
CA LEU A 54 18.07 -26.21 8.97
C LEU A 54 17.51 -25.74 10.32
N ASP A 55 16.36 -26.26 10.77
CA ASP A 55 15.63 -25.74 11.94
C ASP A 55 16.51 -25.66 13.21
N GLN A 56 17.30 -26.69 13.48
CA GLN A 56 18.18 -26.73 14.65
C GLN A 56 19.43 -25.85 14.49
N ASP A 57 19.91 -25.69 13.26
CA ASP A 57 21.13 -24.93 12.98
C ASP A 57 20.85 -23.42 12.98
N LEU A 58 19.64 -22.98 12.58
CA LEU A 58 19.21 -21.58 12.65
C LEU A 58 19.21 -21.04 14.08
N GLU A 59 18.85 -21.87 15.06
CA GLU A 59 18.87 -21.51 16.49
C GLU A 59 20.28 -21.16 17.01
N LEU A 60 21.35 -21.58 16.31
CA LEU A 60 22.72 -21.19 16.63
C LEU A 60 22.98 -19.69 16.41
N LEU A 61 22.19 -19.02 15.56
CA LEU A 61 22.31 -17.58 15.29
C LEU A 61 21.62 -16.72 16.35
N ALA A 62 20.60 -17.24 17.05
CA ALA A 62 19.78 -16.46 17.97
C ALA A 62 20.58 -15.69 19.05
N PRO A 63 21.63 -16.24 19.69
CA PRO A 63 22.44 -15.50 20.67
C PRO A 63 23.15 -14.26 20.07
N PHE A 64 23.57 -14.31 18.81
CA PHE A 64 24.25 -13.21 18.15
C PHE A 64 23.27 -12.13 17.72
N LEU A 65 22.11 -12.53 17.19
CA LEU A 65 21.02 -11.62 16.83
C LEU A 65 20.51 -10.82 18.04
N ARG A 66 20.44 -11.43 19.23
CA ARG A 66 20.12 -10.72 20.49
C ARG A 66 21.15 -9.67 20.91
N GLY A 67 22.26 -9.52 20.17
CA GLY A 67 23.30 -8.53 20.44
C GLY A 67 24.20 -8.88 21.63
N THR A 68 24.17 -10.12 22.14
CA THR A 68 24.95 -10.54 23.33
C THR A 68 26.46 -10.41 23.13
N LYS A 69 26.93 -10.29 21.88
CA LYS A 69 28.33 -10.13 21.50
C LYS A 69 28.62 -8.77 20.83
N GLY A 70 27.69 -7.82 20.91
CA GLY A 70 27.79 -6.51 20.28
C GLY A 70 27.16 -6.47 18.87
N PRO A 71 27.21 -5.30 18.20
CA PRO A 71 26.50 -5.06 16.94
C PRO A 71 27.12 -5.76 15.74
N VAL A 72 28.45 -5.96 15.72
CA VAL A 72 29.13 -6.58 14.56
C VAL A 72 28.74 -8.05 14.38
N PRO A 73 28.75 -8.92 15.42
CA PRO A 73 28.26 -10.29 15.26
C PRO A 73 26.77 -10.38 14.91
N ALA A 74 25.96 -9.42 15.39
CA ALA A 74 24.54 -9.35 15.02
C ALA A 74 24.36 -9.06 13.53
N GLN A 75 25.15 -8.13 12.96
CA GLN A 75 25.13 -7.82 11.52
C GLN A 75 25.50 -9.04 10.67
N TRP A 76 26.58 -9.75 11.00
CA TRP A 76 26.96 -10.98 10.28
C TRP A 76 25.90 -12.07 10.38
N ALA A 77 25.25 -12.22 11.55
CA ALA A 77 24.14 -13.15 11.70
C ALA A 77 22.92 -12.76 10.85
N LEU A 78 22.61 -11.46 10.73
CA LEU A 78 21.55 -10.96 9.85
C LEU A 78 21.89 -11.20 8.37
N GLN A 79 23.11 -10.88 7.95
CA GLN A 79 23.56 -11.14 6.59
C GLN A 79 23.49 -12.63 6.23
N ALA A 80 23.87 -13.51 7.15
CA ALA A 80 23.70 -14.95 6.97
C ALA A 80 22.24 -15.37 6.76
N LEU A 81 21.29 -14.81 7.52
CA LEU A 81 19.87 -15.07 7.29
C LEU A 81 19.42 -14.61 5.91
N ALA A 82 19.81 -13.40 5.47
CA ALA A 82 19.46 -12.90 4.15
C ALA A 82 20.04 -13.78 3.03
N THR A 83 21.33 -14.15 3.12
CA THR A 83 21.99 -15.07 2.18
C THR A 83 21.29 -16.42 2.08
N ILE A 84 20.85 -16.98 3.22
CA ILE A 84 20.10 -18.25 3.24
C ILE A 84 18.77 -18.11 2.48
N VAL A 85 18.07 -16.99 2.66
CA VAL A 85 16.76 -16.70 2.02
C VAL A 85 16.89 -16.36 0.53
N GLU A 86 18.02 -15.79 0.10
CA GLU A 86 18.28 -15.47 -1.32
C GLU A 86 18.74 -16.69 -2.15
N GLY A 87 19.07 -17.81 -1.49
CA GLY A 87 19.46 -19.05 -2.15
C GLY A 87 18.33 -19.71 -2.97
N LYS A 88 18.66 -20.80 -3.69
CA LYS A 88 17.71 -21.50 -4.59
C LYS A 88 16.45 -22.02 -3.89
N SER A 89 16.56 -22.31 -2.60
CA SER A 89 15.49 -22.82 -1.75
C SER A 89 14.91 -21.73 -0.84
N GLY A 90 14.96 -20.47 -1.30
CA GLY A 90 14.67 -19.28 -0.52
C GLY A 90 13.33 -19.28 0.21
N GLU A 91 12.25 -19.72 -0.43
CA GLU A 91 10.92 -19.77 0.19
C GLU A 91 10.85 -20.79 1.33
N ALA A 92 11.41 -21.99 1.13
CA ALA A 92 11.47 -23.03 2.16
C ALA A 92 12.31 -22.55 3.37
N HIS A 93 13.46 -21.93 3.12
CA HIS A 93 14.30 -21.37 4.18
C HIS A 93 13.64 -20.20 4.89
N ALA A 94 12.94 -19.32 4.17
CA ALA A 94 12.20 -18.22 4.77
C ALA A 94 11.12 -18.76 5.73
N LEU A 95 10.39 -19.80 5.33
CA LEU A 95 9.42 -20.47 6.19
C LEU A 95 10.08 -21.12 7.42
N GLN A 96 11.24 -21.77 7.28
CA GLN A 96 11.98 -22.35 8.41
C GLN A 96 12.45 -21.27 9.40
N ILE A 97 12.96 -20.12 8.91
CA ILE A 97 13.32 -18.97 9.75
C ILE A 97 12.10 -18.49 10.54
N LEU A 98 10.93 -18.41 9.90
CA LEU A 98 9.69 -18.00 10.54
C LEU A 98 9.14 -19.02 11.55
N GLN A 99 9.50 -20.28 11.40
CA GLN A 99 9.13 -21.36 12.33
C GLN A 99 10.09 -21.45 13.54
N ALA A 100 11.27 -20.84 13.48
CA ALA A 100 12.26 -20.81 14.56
C ALA A 100 11.99 -19.63 15.54
N PRO A 101 11.30 -19.85 16.68
CA PRO A 101 10.72 -18.75 17.46
C PRO A 101 11.79 -17.85 18.10
N ALA A 102 12.95 -18.41 18.46
CA ALA A 102 14.03 -17.66 19.07
C ALA A 102 14.78 -16.80 18.05
N VAL A 103 14.82 -17.22 16.78
CA VAL A 103 15.33 -16.41 15.67
C VAL A 103 14.38 -15.26 15.37
N CYS A 104 13.06 -15.52 15.25
CA CYS A 104 12.06 -14.47 15.04
C CYS A 104 12.09 -13.41 16.15
N ALA A 105 12.10 -13.84 17.42
CA ALA A 105 12.16 -12.92 18.55
C ALA A 105 13.44 -12.07 18.53
N ALA A 106 14.58 -12.66 18.14
CA ALA A 106 15.84 -11.95 18.03
C ALA A 106 15.86 -10.98 16.84
N LEU A 107 15.32 -11.36 15.68
CA LEU A 107 15.15 -10.48 14.52
C LEU A 107 14.30 -9.25 14.86
N MET A 108 13.20 -9.45 15.60
CA MET A 108 12.37 -8.34 16.10
C MET A 108 13.12 -7.42 17.08
N SER A 109 14.04 -7.97 17.87
CA SER A 109 14.94 -7.17 18.70
C SER A 109 15.93 -6.37 17.86
N CYS A 110 16.46 -6.94 16.77
CA CYS A 110 17.34 -6.23 15.84
C CYS A 110 16.62 -5.06 15.15
N LEU A 111 15.36 -5.27 14.73
CA LEU A 111 14.54 -4.20 14.14
C LEU A 111 14.31 -3.02 15.08
N ARG A 112 14.17 -3.30 16.39
CA ARG A 112 13.98 -2.27 17.43
C ARG A 112 15.31 -1.75 17.98
N SER A 113 16.44 -2.18 17.43
CA SER A 113 17.76 -1.74 17.87
C SER A 113 17.94 -0.25 17.65
N GLY A 114 18.59 0.43 18.61
CA GLY A 114 19.04 1.82 18.44
C GLY A 114 20.29 1.96 17.56
N ASN A 115 20.80 0.86 17.00
CA ASN A 115 21.93 0.87 16.09
C ASN A 115 21.45 0.82 14.64
N ASP A 116 21.55 1.95 13.92
CA ASP A 116 21.06 2.12 12.55
C ASP A 116 21.52 0.98 11.61
N LYS A 117 22.80 0.57 11.68
CA LYS A 117 23.33 -0.50 10.82
C LYS A 117 22.65 -1.84 11.09
N THR A 118 22.49 -2.21 12.36
CA THR A 118 21.84 -3.47 12.75
C THR A 118 20.36 -3.47 12.33
N GLN A 119 19.71 -2.32 12.47
CA GLN A 119 18.32 -2.13 12.07
C GLN A 119 18.13 -2.21 10.56
N ILE A 120 19.02 -1.60 9.76
CA ILE A 120 19.00 -1.68 8.29
C ILE A 120 19.17 -3.13 7.82
N GLU A 121 20.13 -3.86 8.38
CA GLU A 121 20.34 -5.28 8.06
C GLU A 121 19.11 -6.13 8.43
N ALA A 122 18.45 -5.83 9.56
CA ALA A 122 17.22 -6.52 9.96
C ALA A 122 16.06 -6.24 9.00
N VAL A 123 15.93 -5.00 8.53
CA VAL A 123 14.97 -4.63 7.49
C VAL A 123 15.26 -5.38 6.19
N TRP A 124 16.53 -5.49 5.80
CA TRP A 124 16.92 -6.24 4.60
C TRP A 124 16.56 -7.72 4.70
N VAL A 125 16.78 -8.37 5.84
CA VAL A 125 16.33 -9.77 6.06
C VAL A 125 14.82 -9.91 5.85
N ILE A 126 14.01 -8.98 6.39
CA ILE A 126 12.55 -9.01 6.19
C ILE A 126 12.20 -8.76 4.74
N GLN A 127 12.92 -7.87 4.05
CA GLN A 127 12.75 -7.64 2.63
C GLN A 127 12.97 -8.94 1.85
N CYS A 128 14.06 -9.67 2.11
CA CYS A 128 14.31 -10.98 1.48
C CYS A 128 13.21 -11.99 1.80
N ILE A 129 12.77 -12.10 3.06
CA ILE A 129 11.65 -12.98 3.45
C ILE A 129 10.37 -12.59 2.71
N SER A 130 10.11 -11.30 2.58
CA SER A 130 8.87 -10.77 1.99
C SER A 130 8.76 -10.97 0.48
N GLN A 131 9.88 -11.23 -0.21
CA GLN A 131 9.89 -11.58 -1.64
C GLN A 131 9.22 -12.93 -1.90
N HIS A 132 9.15 -13.80 -0.90
CA HIS A 132 8.51 -15.12 -0.98
C HIS A 132 7.07 -15.04 -0.47
N GLN A 133 6.09 -15.40 -1.32
CA GLN A 133 4.68 -15.10 -1.08
C GLN A 133 4.12 -15.80 0.17
N GLU A 134 4.47 -17.08 0.38
CA GLU A 134 4.00 -17.84 1.55
C GLU A 134 4.68 -17.36 2.84
N ALA A 135 5.98 -17.09 2.80
CA ALA A 135 6.70 -16.58 3.97
C ALA A 135 6.21 -15.18 4.38
N ALA A 136 5.94 -14.30 3.42
CA ALA A 136 5.34 -12.99 3.68
C ALA A 136 3.96 -13.10 4.36
N LEU A 137 3.13 -14.07 3.95
CA LEU A 137 1.84 -14.36 4.59
C LEU A 137 2.00 -14.79 6.05
N VAL A 138 2.93 -15.72 6.29
CA VAL A 138 3.24 -16.23 7.62
C VAL A 138 3.77 -15.09 8.49
N TYR A 139 4.75 -14.33 8.03
CA TYR A 139 5.33 -13.22 8.81
C TYR A 139 4.29 -12.17 9.20
N ALA A 140 3.47 -11.72 8.25
CA ALA A 140 2.45 -10.71 8.48
C ALA A 140 1.37 -11.16 9.50
N SER A 141 1.08 -12.45 9.57
CA SER A 141 0.12 -13.02 10.54
C SER A 141 0.71 -13.25 11.93
N HIS A 142 2.02 -13.45 12.04
CA HIS A 142 2.68 -13.74 13.32
C HIS A 142 2.95 -12.48 14.15
N ASP A 143 3.32 -11.37 13.53
CA ASP A 143 3.70 -10.15 14.27
C ASP A 143 3.15 -8.87 13.62
N THR A 144 1.97 -8.44 14.07
CA THR A 144 1.41 -7.14 13.68
C THR A 144 2.29 -5.97 14.15
N GLY A 145 3.09 -6.16 15.21
CA GLY A 145 4.03 -5.17 15.71
C GLY A 145 5.25 -4.98 14.80
N ALA A 146 5.54 -5.91 13.89
CA ALA A 146 6.57 -5.71 12.87
C ALA A 146 6.18 -4.63 11.86
N LEU A 147 4.91 -4.62 11.44
CA LEU A 147 4.38 -3.58 10.55
C LEU A 147 4.49 -2.19 11.20
N ASP A 148 4.28 -2.10 12.52
CA ASP A 148 4.43 -0.85 13.29
C ASP A 148 5.87 -0.35 13.31
N VAL A 149 6.82 -1.27 13.47
CA VAL A 149 8.24 -0.90 13.47
C VAL A 149 8.67 -0.46 12.07
N LEU A 150 8.29 -1.18 11.01
CA LEU A 150 8.57 -0.79 9.62
C LEU A 150 7.96 0.58 9.29
N ALA A 151 6.71 0.79 9.67
CA ALA A 151 6.02 2.08 9.59
C ALA A 151 6.80 3.19 10.31
N GLY A 152 7.24 2.93 11.55
CA GLY A 152 8.05 3.86 12.32
C GLY A 152 9.40 4.18 11.67
N LEU A 153 10.02 3.20 11.00
CA LEU A 153 11.30 3.36 10.31
C LEU A 153 11.19 4.20 9.06
N MET A 154 10.14 4.00 8.29
CA MET A 154 9.82 4.85 7.15
C MET A 154 9.62 6.31 7.57
N LEU A 155 9.14 6.53 8.80
CA LEU A 155 8.95 7.86 9.38
C LEU A 155 10.20 8.40 10.11
N ALA A 156 11.24 7.60 10.35
CA ALA A 156 12.39 8.00 11.17
C ALA A 156 13.24 9.13 10.56
N GLY A 157 13.06 9.41 9.26
CA GLY A 157 13.65 10.55 8.55
C GLY A 157 12.73 11.77 8.41
N VAL A 158 11.53 11.75 9.02
CA VAL A 158 10.50 12.77 8.81
C VAL A 158 10.62 13.93 9.82
N PRO A 159 10.98 15.17 9.43
CA PRO A 159 10.77 16.36 10.23
C PRO A 159 9.37 16.39 10.79
N ARG A 160 9.32 16.36 12.12
CA ARG A 160 8.09 16.61 12.85
C ARG A 160 7.76 18.09 12.67
N PRO A 161 6.48 18.44 12.40
CA PRO A 161 6.06 19.84 12.33
C PRO A 161 6.62 20.64 13.52
N GLY A 162 7.35 21.71 13.24
CA GLY A 162 7.93 22.58 14.29
C GLY A 162 9.29 22.14 14.86
N ARG A 163 9.93 21.07 14.37
CA ARG A 163 11.34 20.77 14.69
C ARG A 163 12.20 20.78 13.43
N PRO A 164 13.23 21.66 13.33
CA PRO A 164 14.21 21.58 12.26
C PRO A 164 14.91 20.22 12.34
N SER A 165 14.93 19.49 11.23
CA SER A 165 15.58 18.19 11.17
C SER A 165 17.10 18.40 11.26
N PRO A 166 17.82 17.72 12.18
CA PRO A 166 19.26 17.57 12.02
C PRO A 166 19.50 16.86 10.68
N GLY A 167 20.53 17.28 9.94
CA GLY A 167 20.77 16.85 8.56
C GLY A 167 20.48 15.37 8.33
N ALA A 168 19.59 15.09 7.37
CA ALA A 168 19.27 13.72 6.98
C ALA A 168 20.53 13.06 6.41
N SER A 169 21.04 12.01 7.06
CA SER A 169 22.11 11.19 6.50
C SER A 169 21.55 10.28 5.42
N THR A 170 22.30 10.06 4.34
CA THR A 170 21.96 9.14 3.24
C THR A 170 21.60 7.72 3.71
N VAL A 171 22.25 7.26 4.79
CA VAL A 171 22.00 5.97 5.44
C VAL A 171 20.54 5.83 5.92
N LYS A 172 19.90 6.93 6.34
CA LYS A 172 18.50 6.90 6.78
C LYS A 172 17.52 6.78 5.63
N GLU A 173 17.88 7.26 4.43
CA GLU A 173 17.02 7.15 3.26
C GLU A 173 16.98 5.71 2.74
N GLU A 174 18.14 5.06 2.62
CA GLU A 174 18.21 3.66 2.19
C GLU A 174 17.47 2.74 3.15
N GLY A 175 17.62 2.95 4.47
CA GLY A 175 16.85 2.22 5.48
C GLY A 175 15.33 2.43 5.35
N ALA A 176 14.88 3.67 5.10
CA ALA A 176 13.46 3.96 4.88
C ALA A 176 12.93 3.32 3.59
N LYS A 177 13.73 3.31 2.52
CA LYS A 177 13.40 2.68 1.23
C LYS A 177 13.25 1.17 1.38
N ASN A 178 14.22 0.51 2.01
CA ASN A 178 14.16 -0.94 2.24
C ASN A 178 13.00 -1.32 3.16
N ALA A 179 12.69 -0.48 4.17
CA ALA A 179 11.53 -0.67 5.03
C ALA A 179 10.21 -0.52 4.26
N ALA A 180 10.12 0.49 3.39
CA ALA A 180 8.96 0.71 2.54
C ALA A 180 8.76 -0.45 1.54
N GLN A 181 9.83 -0.92 0.90
CA GLN A 181 9.80 -2.07 0.00
C GLN A 181 9.38 -3.36 0.71
N ALA A 182 9.98 -3.65 1.86
CA ALA A 182 9.60 -4.80 2.68
C ALA A 182 8.13 -4.74 3.07
N LEU A 183 7.66 -3.56 3.48
CA LEU A 183 6.26 -3.34 3.81
C LEU A 183 5.34 -3.56 2.59
N CYS A 184 5.66 -2.99 1.43
CA CYS A 184 4.91 -3.23 0.20
C CYS A 184 4.78 -4.71 -0.15
N ASN A 185 5.89 -5.45 -0.10
CA ASN A 185 5.91 -6.88 -0.37
C ASN A 185 5.03 -7.68 0.60
N LEU A 186 5.04 -7.30 1.88
CA LEU A 186 4.14 -7.87 2.89
C LEU A 186 2.66 -7.50 2.62
N LEU A 187 2.40 -6.33 2.05
CA LEU A 187 1.06 -5.83 1.76
C LEU A 187 0.50 -6.24 0.40
N ILE A 188 1.28 -6.89 -0.49
CA ILE A 188 0.81 -7.33 -1.82
C ILE A 188 -0.53 -8.07 -1.65
N PRO A 189 -1.63 -7.55 -2.24
CA PRO A 189 -2.96 -8.05 -1.97
C PRO A 189 -3.10 -9.52 -2.39
N SER A 190 -3.25 -10.39 -1.40
CA SER A 190 -3.86 -11.70 -1.59
C SER A 190 -5.11 -11.75 -0.72
N SER A 191 -6.13 -12.50 -1.15
CA SER A 191 -7.40 -12.59 -0.41
C SER A 191 -7.22 -12.98 1.06
N ARG A 192 -6.14 -13.69 1.40
CA ARG A 192 -5.75 -14.09 2.75
C ARG A 192 -5.10 -12.99 3.60
N ARG A 193 -4.61 -11.89 3.01
CA ARG A 193 -3.91 -10.79 3.72
C ARG A 193 -4.81 -9.66 4.17
N LEU A 194 -6.04 -9.57 3.64
CA LEU A 194 -6.87 -8.37 3.82
C LEU A 194 -7.17 -8.08 5.30
N ASP A 195 -7.27 -9.09 6.16
CA ASP A 195 -7.54 -8.88 7.59
C ASP A 195 -6.34 -8.29 8.34
N VAL A 196 -5.12 -8.75 8.02
CA VAL A 196 -3.88 -8.19 8.59
C VAL A 196 -3.70 -6.75 8.12
N VAL A 197 -3.88 -6.49 6.82
CA VAL A 197 -3.80 -5.12 6.27
C VAL A 197 -4.86 -4.23 6.92
N ARG A 198 -6.09 -4.73 7.10
CA ARG A 198 -7.18 -3.98 7.75
C ARG A 198 -6.86 -3.63 9.20
N ALA A 199 -6.24 -4.54 9.95
CA ALA A 199 -5.82 -4.29 11.34
C ALA A 199 -4.69 -3.25 11.43
N ALA A 200 -3.79 -3.19 10.43
CA ALA A 200 -2.71 -2.22 10.36
C ALA A 200 -3.08 -0.91 9.67
N ALA A 201 -4.21 -0.87 8.95
CA ALA A 201 -4.58 0.20 8.01
C ALA A 201 -4.51 1.63 8.56
N PRO A 202 -5.00 1.96 9.78
CA PRO A 202 -4.92 3.34 10.29
C PRO A 202 -3.48 3.86 10.37
N ARG A 203 -2.53 2.97 10.70
CA ARG A 203 -1.11 3.29 10.84
C ARG A 203 -0.44 3.38 9.47
N LEU A 204 -0.70 2.40 8.61
CA LEU A 204 -0.22 2.38 7.22
C LEU A 204 -0.69 3.60 6.43
N GLN A 205 -1.92 4.05 6.65
CA GLN A 205 -2.47 5.27 6.07
C GLN A 205 -1.63 6.49 6.45
N GLY A 206 -1.39 6.72 7.75
CA GLY A 206 -0.61 7.86 8.21
C GLY A 206 0.82 7.86 7.66
N VAL A 207 1.44 6.67 7.59
CA VAL A 207 2.78 6.49 7.04
C VAL A 207 2.81 6.79 5.55
N ALA A 208 1.89 6.23 4.78
CA ALA A 208 1.89 6.42 3.34
C ALA A 208 1.58 7.88 2.95
N LEU A 209 0.66 8.54 3.65
CA LEU A 209 0.42 9.98 3.47
C LEU A 209 1.65 10.83 3.84
N ALA A 210 2.37 10.47 4.91
CA ALA A 210 3.61 11.15 5.28
C ALA A 210 4.72 10.92 4.26
N LEU A 211 4.83 9.71 3.71
CA LEU A 211 5.78 9.40 2.63
C LEU A 211 5.43 10.19 1.36
N LEU A 212 4.18 10.22 0.92
CA LEU A 212 3.75 11.00 -0.25
C LEU A 212 4.18 12.47 -0.16
N ASN A 213 4.15 13.07 1.05
CA ASN A 213 4.53 14.46 1.25
C ASN A 213 6.04 14.73 1.19
N ARG A 214 6.87 13.70 1.15
CA ARG A 214 8.33 13.81 1.35
C ARG A 214 9.16 12.98 0.38
N ALA A 215 8.49 12.11 -0.35
CA ALA A 215 9.12 10.99 -1.00
C ALA A 215 10.15 11.46 -2.03
N THR A 216 11.32 10.85 -1.95
CA THR A 216 12.10 10.64 -3.17
C THR A 216 11.31 9.69 -4.08
N PRO A 217 11.50 9.74 -5.41
CA PRO A 217 10.99 8.77 -6.38
C PRO A 217 10.71 7.36 -5.86
N ALA A 218 11.72 6.76 -5.24
CA ALA A 218 11.66 5.38 -4.79
C ALA A 218 10.65 5.22 -3.64
N LEU A 219 10.67 6.13 -2.66
CA LEU A 219 9.73 6.11 -1.54
C LEU A 219 8.29 6.43 -1.98
N ALA A 220 8.13 7.20 -3.06
CA ALA A 220 6.83 7.57 -3.61
C ALA A 220 6.13 6.35 -4.19
N GLU A 221 6.86 5.57 -4.98
CA GLU A 221 6.37 4.34 -5.56
C GLU A 221 5.91 3.36 -4.48
N GLU A 222 6.71 3.19 -3.42
CA GLU A 222 6.31 2.35 -2.29
C GLU A 222 5.09 2.92 -1.53
N ALA A 223 5.02 4.24 -1.34
CA ALA A 223 3.86 4.87 -0.71
C ALA A 223 2.56 4.63 -1.50
N VAL A 224 2.64 4.69 -2.83
CA VAL A 224 1.52 4.37 -3.75
C VAL A 224 1.12 2.90 -3.60
N GLY A 225 2.09 1.98 -3.54
CA GLY A 225 1.84 0.56 -3.30
C GLY A 225 1.10 0.29 -1.99
N ILE A 226 1.57 0.90 -0.89
CA ILE A 226 0.94 0.81 0.44
C ILE A 226 -0.49 1.36 0.40
N LEU A 227 -0.71 2.53 -0.20
CA LEU A 227 -2.04 3.13 -0.30
C LEU A 227 -2.98 2.26 -1.12
N ASN A 228 -2.52 1.69 -2.23
CA ASN A 228 -3.33 0.77 -3.02
C ASN A 228 -3.76 -0.44 -2.18
N ALA A 229 -2.82 -1.06 -1.45
CA ALA A 229 -3.12 -2.21 -0.59
C ALA A 229 -4.12 -1.84 0.53
N VAL A 230 -3.93 -0.70 1.19
CA VAL A 230 -4.84 -0.22 2.24
C VAL A 230 -6.23 0.07 1.66
N LEU A 231 -6.32 0.74 0.51
CA LEU A 231 -7.60 1.03 -0.15
C LEU A 231 -8.29 -0.25 -0.64
N LEU A 232 -7.56 -1.24 -1.13
CA LEU A 232 -8.13 -2.55 -1.50
C LEU A 232 -8.66 -3.31 -0.27
N ALA A 233 -7.91 -3.31 0.84
CA ALA A 233 -8.31 -4.02 2.06
C ALA A 233 -9.44 -3.32 2.83
N CYS A 234 -9.48 -1.98 2.77
CA CYS A 234 -10.33 -1.16 3.61
C CYS A 234 -11.37 -0.35 2.82
N GLY A 235 -11.37 -0.35 1.50
CA GLY A 235 -12.20 0.57 0.68
C GLY A 235 -13.70 0.49 0.98
N MET A 236 -14.17 -0.69 1.40
CA MET A 236 -15.56 -0.93 1.81
C MET A 236 -15.83 -0.69 3.30
N THR A 237 -14.81 -0.36 4.10
CA THR A 237 -14.89 -0.07 5.54
C THR A 237 -14.90 1.44 5.77
N ARG A 238 -15.55 1.93 6.84
CA ARG A 238 -15.57 3.38 7.16
C ARG A 238 -14.17 4.01 7.21
N ALA A 239 -13.15 3.26 7.63
CA ALA A 239 -11.76 3.72 7.64
C ALA A 239 -11.22 3.98 6.21
N GLY A 240 -11.34 3.01 5.31
CA GLY A 240 -10.92 3.21 3.91
C GLY A 240 -11.78 4.25 3.18
N ARG A 241 -13.06 4.36 3.53
CA ARG A 241 -13.95 5.45 3.10
C ARG A 241 -13.41 6.82 3.52
N ARG A 242 -13.06 6.98 4.81
CA ARG A 242 -12.49 8.21 5.39
C ARG A 242 -11.14 8.55 4.74
N LEU A 243 -10.28 7.56 4.50
CA LEU A 243 -9.02 7.74 3.76
C LEU A 243 -9.28 8.25 2.34
N ALA A 244 -10.17 7.58 1.59
CA ALA A 244 -10.44 7.96 0.22
C ALA A 244 -11.09 9.35 0.10
N ALA A 245 -11.92 9.73 1.07
CA ALA A 245 -12.56 11.05 1.17
C ALA A 245 -11.66 12.14 1.76
N GLY A 246 -10.50 11.77 2.31
CA GLY A 246 -9.60 12.70 2.98
C GLY A 246 -8.93 13.65 1.99
N ASP A 247 -9.03 14.96 2.26
CA ASP A 247 -8.31 15.98 1.48
C ASP A 247 -6.79 15.77 1.52
N GLU A 248 -6.28 15.11 2.57
CA GLU A 248 -4.88 14.74 2.71
C GLU A 248 -4.43 13.74 1.64
N LEU A 249 -5.25 12.74 1.29
CA LEU A 249 -4.92 11.79 0.22
C LEU A 249 -4.90 12.50 -1.13
N ALA A 250 -5.95 13.26 -1.43
CA ALA A 250 -6.03 14.02 -2.67
C ALA A 250 -4.88 15.03 -2.80
N THR A 251 -4.52 15.71 -1.71
CA THR A 251 -3.42 16.68 -1.69
C THR A 251 -2.05 16.01 -1.75
N GLY A 252 -1.86 14.90 -1.03
CA GLY A 252 -0.63 14.11 -1.07
C GLY A 252 -0.37 13.53 -2.46
N LEU A 253 -1.38 12.92 -3.07
CA LEU A 253 -1.30 12.44 -4.45
C LEU A 253 -1.04 13.61 -5.40
N ALA A 254 -1.78 14.73 -5.32
CA ALA A 254 -1.54 15.89 -6.19
C ALA A 254 -0.11 16.44 -6.10
N ARG A 255 0.49 16.47 -4.91
CA ARG A 255 1.89 16.86 -4.73
C ARG A 255 2.85 15.86 -5.36
N LEU A 256 2.58 14.57 -5.18
CA LEU A 256 3.34 13.50 -5.81
C LEU A 256 3.37 13.69 -7.33
N PHE A 257 2.19 13.86 -7.93
CA PHE A 257 2.07 14.11 -9.37
C PHE A 257 2.83 15.38 -9.80
N ALA A 258 2.77 16.47 -9.04
CA ALA A 258 3.51 17.68 -9.37
C ALA A 258 5.04 17.46 -9.35
N ASN A 259 5.54 16.69 -8.38
CA ASN A 259 6.95 16.32 -8.28
C ASN A 259 7.39 15.39 -9.41
N ASP A 260 6.56 14.40 -9.76
CA ASP A 260 6.87 13.48 -10.84
C ASP A 260 6.72 14.10 -12.22
N ALA A 261 5.76 15.01 -12.42
CA ALA A 261 5.68 15.83 -13.63
C ALA A 261 6.93 16.69 -13.80
N ALA A 262 7.46 17.24 -12.70
CA ALA A 262 8.73 17.97 -12.73
C ALA A 262 9.88 17.04 -13.15
N ARG A 263 9.96 15.84 -12.59
CA ARG A 263 11.05 14.89 -12.86
C ARG A 263 10.96 14.16 -14.19
N ALA A 264 9.77 13.87 -14.70
CA ALA A 264 9.58 13.27 -16.02
C ALA A 264 10.11 14.20 -17.14
N ARG A 265 10.19 15.51 -16.89
CA ARG A 265 10.88 16.46 -17.78
C ARG A 265 12.39 16.26 -17.80
N ASP A 266 12.97 15.78 -16.70
CA ASP A 266 14.41 15.57 -16.54
C ASP A 266 14.83 14.11 -16.87
N GLU A 267 13.96 13.12 -16.61
CA GLU A 267 14.22 11.68 -16.74
C GLU A 267 13.07 10.93 -17.46
N PRO A 268 13.03 10.92 -18.81
CA PRO A 268 11.88 10.40 -19.57
C PRO A 268 11.62 8.88 -19.40
N GLY A 269 12.62 8.11 -18.96
CA GLY A 269 12.52 6.66 -18.76
C GLY A 269 11.77 6.22 -17.49
N PHE A 270 11.53 7.14 -16.54
CA PHE A 270 10.96 6.82 -15.22
C PHE A 270 9.41 6.64 -15.24
N SER A 271 8.74 6.94 -16.35
CA SER A 271 7.33 7.34 -16.29
C SER A 271 6.29 6.21 -16.44
N GLY A 272 6.59 5.07 -17.05
CA GLY A 272 5.53 4.11 -17.48
C GLY A 272 4.87 3.34 -16.33
N VAL A 273 5.65 2.55 -15.59
CA VAL A 273 5.17 1.67 -14.51
C VAL A 273 4.58 2.47 -13.36
N PHE A 274 5.27 3.55 -12.98
CA PHE A 274 4.79 4.45 -11.95
C PHE A 274 3.44 5.09 -12.30
N ARG A 275 3.25 5.55 -13.55
CA ARG A 275 1.95 6.06 -14.03
C ARG A 275 0.84 5.02 -13.91
N LEU A 276 1.11 3.76 -14.25
CA LEU A 276 0.13 2.68 -14.12
C LEU A 276 -0.23 2.42 -12.66
N ARG A 277 0.76 2.29 -11.77
CA ARG A 277 0.54 2.08 -10.32
C ARG A 277 -0.26 3.21 -9.69
N LEU A 278 0.04 4.43 -10.11
CA LEU A 278 -0.63 5.61 -9.60
C LEU A 278 -2.07 5.72 -10.14
N THR A 279 -2.29 5.39 -11.41
CA THR A 279 -3.65 5.30 -11.98
C THR A 279 -4.47 4.18 -11.32
N LEU A 280 -3.81 3.08 -10.93
CA LEU A 280 -4.42 2.02 -10.14
C LEU A 280 -4.90 2.55 -8.78
N VAL A 281 -4.09 3.34 -8.06
CA VAL A 281 -4.52 4.00 -6.81
C VAL A 281 -5.72 4.91 -7.05
N VAL A 282 -5.74 5.71 -8.12
CA VAL A 282 -6.89 6.56 -8.47
C VAL A 282 -8.15 5.71 -8.71
N ALA A 283 -8.04 4.63 -9.47
CA ALA A 283 -9.15 3.72 -9.73
C ALA A 283 -9.67 3.05 -8.44
N THR A 284 -8.78 2.57 -7.57
CA THR A 284 -9.12 1.95 -6.28
C THR A 284 -9.77 2.97 -5.33
N ALA A 285 -9.22 4.19 -5.26
CA ALA A 285 -9.80 5.28 -4.48
C ALA A 285 -11.19 5.65 -5.01
N ALA A 286 -11.36 5.71 -6.33
CA ALA A 286 -12.64 6.02 -6.95
C ALA A 286 -13.72 4.98 -6.65
N VAL A 287 -13.38 3.69 -6.70
CA VAL A 287 -14.29 2.62 -6.27
C VAL A 287 -14.67 2.77 -4.81
N SER A 288 -13.69 3.00 -3.94
CA SER A 288 -13.93 3.19 -2.51
C SER A 288 -14.91 4.33 -2.31
N LEU A 289 -14.60 5.51 -2.85
CA LEU A 289 -15.42 6.72 -2.80
C LEU A 289 -16.85 6.53 -3.34
N LEU A 290 -17.00 5.87 -4.49
CA LEU A 290 -18.31 5.56 -5.10
C LEU A 290 -19.14 4.59 -4.27
N GLY A 291 -18.50 3.73 -3.47
CA GLY A 291 -19.17 2.87 -2.50
C GLY A 291 -19.69 3.63 -1.27
N THR A 292 -19.22 4.86 -1.01
CA THR A 292 -19.53 5.61 0.20
C THR A 292 -20.55 6.72 0.00
N HIS A 293 -20.43 7.43 -1.12
CA HIS A 293 -21.18 8.65 -1.35
C HIS A 293 -22.58 8.27 -1.83
N GLY A 294 -23.59 8.65 -1.04
CA GLY A 294 -24.97 8.71 -1.51
C GLY A 294 -25.19 9.89 -2.47
N ASP A 295 -26.39 10.00 -3.03
CA ASP A 295 -26.76 11.07 -3.97
C ASP A 295 -26.56 12.51 -3.44
N GLY A 296 -26.41 12.68 -2.12
CA GLY A 296 -26.22 13.98 -1.48
C GLY A 296 -24.78 14.53 -1.53
N GLU A 297 -23.78 13.68 -1.81
CA GLU A 297 -22.36 14.07 -1.69
C GLU A 297 -21.61 14.06 -3.04
N VAL A 298 -22.36 13.98 -4.14
CA VAL A 298 -21.85 13.81 -5.51
C VAL A 298 -20.90 14.93 -5.94
N ALA A 299 -21.11 16.15 -5.46
CA ALA A 299 -20.25 17.29 -5.76
C ALA A 299 -18.88 17.17 -5.09
N ARG A 300 -18.84 16.77 -3.81
CA ARG A 300 -17.59 16.53 -3.08
C ARG A 300 -16.83 15.36 -3.69
N LEU A 301 -17.54 14.29 -4.01
CA LEU A 301 -16.98 13.15 -4.76
C LEU A 301 -16.36 13.61 -6.09
N GLY A 302 -17.13 14.37 -6.88
CA GLY A 302 -16.68 14.93 -8.15
C GLY A 302 -15.44 15.81 -7.99
N PHE A 303 -15.38 16.64 -6.94
CA PHE A 303 -14.22 17.47 -6.65
C PHE A 303 -12.97 16.66 -6.34
N LEU A 304 -13.08 15.65 -5.47
CA LEU A 304 -11.96 14.78 -5.11
C LEU A 304 -11.47 13.97 -6.32
N LEU A 305 -12.37 13.34 -7.05
CA LEU A 305 -12.03 12.57 -8.26
C LEU A 305 -11.46 13.43 -9.36
N LYS A 306 -11.96 14.66 -9.53
CA LYS A 306 -11.39 15.63 -10.45
C LYS A 306 -9.95 15.91 -10.07
N ARG A 307 -9.65 16.25 -8.81
CA ARG A 307 -8.27 16.54 -8.38
C ARG A 307 -7.34 15.34 -8.57
N LEU A 308 -7.81 14.14 -8.28
CA LEU A 308 -7.04 12.91 -8.48
C LEU A 308 -6.74 12.65 -9.95
N ALA A 309 -7.74 12.76 -10.82
CA ALA A 309 -7.57 12.54 -12.25
C ALA A 309 -6.78 13.67 -12.92
N GLU A 310 -6.95 14.92 -12.47
CA GLU A 310 -6.22 16.08 -12.97
C GLU A 310 -4.73 15.94 -12.68
N ALA A 311 -4.39 15.55 -11.46
CA ALA A 311 -3.02 15.34 -11.08
C ALA A 311 -2.39 14.19 -11.91
N ALA A 312 -3.15 13.12 -12.16
CA ALA A 312 -2.73 12.04 -13.05
C ALA A 312 -2.50 12.47 -14.51
N ILE A 313 -3.33 13.36 -15.03
CA ILE A 313 -3.14 13.95 -16.36
C ILE A 313 -1.92 14.88 -16.38
N GLN A 314 -1.70 15.70 -15.35
CA GLN A 314 -0.57 16.65 -15.28
C GLN A 314 0.80 15.97 -15.32
N CYS A 315 0.93 14.74 -14.81
CA CYS A 315 2.15 13.92 -14.95
C CYS A 315 2.56 13.62 -16.40
N ARG A 316 1.67 13.85 -17.38
CA ARG A 316 1.94 13.67 -18.81
C ARG A 316 2.88 14.73 -19.37
N GLY A 317 3.02 15.88 -18.71
CA GLY A 317 3.68 17.06 -19.29
C GLY A 317 2.81 17.81 -20.33
N ASP A 318 1.61 17.28 -20.63
CA ASP A 318 0.62 17.97 -21.43
C ASP A 318 -0.13 18.95 -20.53
N SER A 319 0.17 20.25 -20.69
CA SER A 319 -0.67 21.28 -20.11
C SER A 319 -2.07 21.12 -20.68
N VAL A 320 -3.08 20.97 -19.81
CA VAL A 320 -4.51 20.87 -20.20
C VAL A 320 -4.96 22.11 -20.98
N GLU A 321 -4.18 23.19 -20.92
CA GLU A 321 -4.35 24.41 -21.70
C GLU A 321 -3.49 24.37 -22.99
N GLY A 322 -3.99 23.71 -24.03
CA GLY A 322 -3.81 24.09 -25.44
C GLY A 322 -2.40 24.09 -26.06
N GLY A 323 -1.37 23.52 -25.43
CA GLY A 323 0.00 23.50 -25.95
C GLY A 323 0.32 22.25 -26.79
N SER A 324 0.79 22.44 -28.03
CA SER A 324 1.22 21.37 -28.93
C SER A 324 2.29 20.46 -28.32
N ALA A 325 1.98 19.17 -28.17
CA ALA A 325 2.89 18.15 -27.66
C ALA A 325 4.01 17.83 -28.66
N VAL A 326 5.27 17.85 -28.21
CA VAL A 326 6.43 17.37 -28.99
C VAL A 326 6.63 15.88 -28.68
N PRO A 327 6.69 14.99 -29.69
CA PRO A 327 6.90 13.56 -29.43
C PRO A 327 8.32 13.30 -28.94
N MET A 328 8.45 12.84 -27.70
CA MET A 328 9.70 12.34 -27.11
C MET A 328 9.90 10.88 -27.54
N ARG A 329 10.97 10.60 -28.29
CA ARG A 329 11.37 9.25 -28.71
C ARG A 329 12.71 8.92 -28.06
N GLY A 330 12.69 8.03 -27.07
CA GLY A 330 13.90 7.56 -26.37
C GLY A 330 13.97 6.04 -26.38
N ASP A 331 15.07 5.50 -26.90
CA ASP A 331 15.35 4.06 -26.94
C ASP A 331 15.88 3.59 -25.58
N SER A 332 15.07 2.87 -24.80
CA SER A 332 15.54 2.17 -23.59
C SER A 332 14.93 0.76 -23.53
N ALA A 333 15.79 -0.26 -23.58
CA ALA A 333 15.46 -1.61 -24.03
C ALA A 333 15.16 -2.64 -22.91
N ALA A 334 14.96 -2.23 -21.65
CA ALA A 334 14.88 -3.20 -20.54
C ALA A 334 13.69 -3.06 -19.58
N VAL A 335 12.76 -2.13 -19.80
CA VAL A 335 11.48 -2.14 -19.08
C VAL A 335 10.48 -2.89 -19.95
N ALA A 336 9.79 -3.90 -19.38
CA ALA A 336 8.74 -4.63 -20.07
C ALA A 336 7.85 -3.65 -20.83
N LYS A 337 7.78 -3.81 -22.16
CA LYS A 337 7.09 -2.89 -23.07
C LYS A 337 5.61 -2.85 -22.70
N VAL A 338 5.24 -1.96 -21.78
CA VAL A 338 3.87 -1.51 -21.70
C VAL A 338 3.61 -0.88 -23.06
N ASP A 339 2.73 -1.52 -23.82
CA ASP A 339 2.36 -1.07 -25.16
C ASP A 339 1.89 0.39 -25.07
N ASP A 340 2.45 1.27 -25.91
CA ASP A 340 2.03 2.68 -25.99
C ASP A 340 0.52 2.79 -26.23
N ALA A 341 -0.07 1.83 -26.95
CA ALA A 341 -1.51 1.76 -27.13
C ALA A 341 -2.26 1.42 -25.83
N ALA A 342 -1.67 0.65 -24.92
CA ALA A 342 -2.24 0.39 -23.60
C ALA A 342 -2.23 1.64 -22.73
N LEU A 343 -1.11 2.38 -22.71
CA LEU A 343 -1.03 3.67 -22.01
C LEU A 343 -2.03 4.68 -22.57
N ALA A 344 -2.17 4.78 -23.90
CA ALA A 344 -3.16 5.66 -24.52
C ALA A 344 -4.61 5.32 -24.13
N ARG A 345 -4.94 4.02 -23.97
CA ARG A 345 -6.27 3.61 -23.45
C ARG A 345 -6.46 4.02 -21.99
N VAL A 346 -5.42 3.93 -21.16
CA VAL A 346 -5.47 4.35 -19.76
C VAL A 346 -5.71 5.86 -19.70
N ASP A 347 -5.00 6.64 -20.52
CA ASP A 347 -5.13 8.09 -20.60
C ASP A 347 -6.54 8.53 -21.05
N ASP A 348 -7.11 7.86 -22.06
CA ASP A 348 -8.50 8.11 -22.50
C ASP A 348 -9.52 7.81 -21.38
N ALA A 349 -9.37 6.67 -20.69
CA ALA A 349 -10.25 6.31 -19.59
C ALA A 349 -10.14 7.28 -18.39
N LEU A 350 -8.93 7.72 -18.07
CA LEU A 350 -8.66 8.72 -17.03
C LEU A 350 -9.25 10.08 -17.40
N SER A 351 -9.15 10.49 -18.67
CA SER A 351 -9.74 11.74 -19.17
C SER A 351 -11.26 11.71 -19.09
N LYS A 352 -11.90 10.56 -19.40
CA LYS A 352 -13.34 10.36 -19.22
C LYS A 352 -13.75 10.47 -17.75
N LEU A 353 -12.96 9.88 -16.84
CA LEU A 353 -13.18 9.98 -15.39
C LEU A 353 -13.08 11.43 -14.92
N TRP A 354 -12.03 12.15 -15.34
CA TRP A 354 -11.86 13.57 -15.04
C TRP A 354 -13.05 14.40 -15.53
N ALA A 355 -13.48 14.20 -16.78
CA ALA A 355 -14.60 14.95 -17.37
C ALA A 355 -15.92 14.67 -16.62
N ALA A 356 -16.19 13.41 -16.26
CA ALA A 356 -17.37 13.05 -15.47
C ALA A 356 -17.33 13.68 -14.06
N ALA A 357 -16.17 13.62 -13.40
CA ALA A 357 -15.94 14.21 -12.09
C ALA A 357 -16.07 15.74 -12.10
N ASN A 358 -15.54 16.41 -13.13
CA ASN A 358 -15.65 17.86 -13.30
C ASN A 358 -17.11 18.31 -13.52
N ARG A 359 -17.88 17.58 -14.34
CA ARG A 359 -19.32 17.85 -14.50
C ARG A 359 -20.08 17.68 -13.19
N ALA A 360 -19.75 16.66 -12.41
CA ALA A 360 -20.35 16.43 -11.10
C ALA A 360 -20.04 17.56 -10.11
N ALA A 361 -18.80 18.06 -10.09
CA ALA A 361 -18.37 19.15 -9.23
C ALA A 361 -18.97 20.51 -9.62
N ALA A 362 -19.08 20.83 -10.91
CA ALA A 362 -19.49 22.15 -11.40
C ALA A 362 -20.95 22.52 -11.08
N GLN A 363 -21.81 21.53 -10.85
CA GLN A 363 -23.26 21.76 -10.69
C GLN A 363 -23.69 22.11 -9.25
N ASP A 364 -22.81 22.06 -8.26
CA ASP A 364 -23.10 22.60 -6.92
C ASP A 364 -22.93 24.12 -6.87
N SER A 365 -22.02 24.66 -7.69
CA SER A 365 -21.74 26.10 -7.75
C SER A 365 -22.93 26.91 -8.30
N THR A 366 -23.84 26.31 -9.07
CA THR A 366 -25.03 26.99 -9.61
C THR A 366 -26.20 27.06 -8.62
N GLN A 367 -26.08 26.47 -7.43
CA GLN A 367 -27.08 26.59 -6.35
C GLN A 367 -26.57 27.43 -5.16
N GLN A 368 -25.64 28.36 -5.37
CA GLN A 368 -25.32 29.34 -4.33
C GLN A 368 -26.58 30.15 -3.98
N PRO A 369 -27.06 30.12 -2.72
CA PRO A 369 -28.19 30.94 -2.31
C PRO A 369 -27.84 32.43 -2.46
N PRO A 370 -28.81 33.28 -2.82
CA PRO A 370 -28.57 34.70 -3.05
C PRO A 370 -27.92 35.37 -1.83
N PRO A 371 -26.98 36.32 -2.03
CA PRO A 371 -26.12 36.89 -0.98
C PRO A 371 -26.89 37.54 0.19
N ALA A 372 -28.18 37.87 0.00
CA ALA A 372 -29.03 38.46 1.03
C ALA A 372 -29.30 37.55 2.25
N GLN A 373 -29.05 36.24 2.17
CA GLN A 373 -29.23 35.32 3.32
C GLN A 373 -27.95 35.02 4.11
N GLN A 374 -26.77 35.49 3.69
CA GLN A 374 -25.51 35.13 4.35
C GLN A 374 -25.32 35.76 5.74
N GLN A 375 -25.93 36.92 6.03
CA GLN A 375 -25.76 37.56 7.35
C GLN A 375 -26.53 36.87 8.49
N GLN A 376 -27.67 36.22 8.23
CA GLN A 376 -28.38 35.46 9.27
C GLN A 376 -27.75 34.09 9.56
N GLN A 377 -27.03 33.49 8.60
CA GLN A 377 -26.38 32.19 8.80
C GLN A 377 -25.15 32.24 9.71
N GLN A 378 -24.44 33.37 9.80
CA GLN A 378 -23.26 33.47 10.68
C GLN A 378 -23.60 33.38 12.17
N GLN A 379 -24.78 33.85 12.61
CA GLN A 379 -25.18 33.70 14.02
C GLN A 379 -25.66 32.28 14.37
N GLN A 380 -26.26 31.54 13.42
CA GLN A 380 -26.63 30.15 13.67
C GLN A 380 -25.44 29.18 13.66
N GLN A 381 -24.38 29.46 12.90
CA GLN A 381 -23.19 28.60 12.86
C GLN A 381 -22.45 28.53 14.20
N GLN A 382 -22.45 29.59 15.02
CA GLN A 382 -21.82 29.53 16.35
C GLN A 382 -22.56 28.61 17.33
N GLN A 383 -23.89 28.51 17.26
CA GLN A 383 -24.63 27.56 18.12
C GLN A 383 -24.48 26.10 17.65
N GLN A 384 -24.37 25.85 16.34
CA GLN A 384 -24.16 24.48 15.83
C GLN A 384 -22.77 23.91 16.16
N GLN A 385 -21.72 24.75 16.24
CA GLN A 385 -20.39 24.24 16.60
C GLN A 385 -20.32 23.65 18.02
N GLN A 386 -21.13 24.13 18.97
CA GLN A 386 -21.19 23.53 20.31
C GLN A 386 -21.93 22.19 20.34
N GLN A 387 -22.92 21.97 19.49
CA GLN A 387 -23.60 20.67 19.40
C GLN A 387 -22.79 19.63 18.62
N GLN A 388 -22.03 20.03 17.59
CA GLN A 388 -21.20 19.08 16.84
C GLN A 388 -20.07 18.46 17.67
N GLN A 389 -19.50 19.18 18.65
CA GLN A 389 -18.49 18.59 19.53
C GLN A 389 -19.05 17.47 20.44
N GLN A 390 -20.34 17.52 20.81
CA GLN A 390 -20.98 16.42 21.56
C GLN A 390 -21.41 15.26 20.66
N GLN A 391 -21.78 15.51 19.40
CA GLN A 391 -22.12 14.44 18.47
C GLN A 391 -20.89 13.68 17.95
N GLN A 392 -19.76 14.34 17.74
CA GLN A 392 -18.53 13.63 17.34
C GLN A 392 -18.07 12.60 18.38
N GLN A 393 -18.23 12.89 19.68
CA GLN A 393 -17.95 11.92 20.74
C GLN A 393 -18.96 10.76 20.79
N ARG A 394 -20.18 10.95 20.28
CA ARG A 394 -21.22 9.91 20.26
C ARG A 394 -21.14 9.03 19.01
N GLU A 395 -20.83 9.61 17.86
CA GLU A 395 -20.61 8.88 16.60
C GLU A 395 -19.30 8.11 16.54
N GLU A 396 -18.33 8.41 17.40
CA GLU A 396 -17.15 7.56 17.62
C GLU A 396 -17.48 6.27 18.42
N GLY A 397 -18.63 6.21 19.09
CA GLY A 397 -19.03 5.07 19.93
C GLY A 397 -19.89 3.99 19.24
N GLU A 398 -20.61 4.32 18.17
CA GLU A 398 -21.47 3.38 17.41
C GLU A 398 -20.75 2.74 16.20
N ASP A 399 -19.42 2.72 16.22
CA ASP A 399 -18.56 2.51 15.03
C ASP A 399 -18.25 1.03 14.70
N ALA A 400 -18.92 0.07 15.34
CA ALA A 400 -18.53 -1.35 15.28
C ALA A 400 -19.32 -2.24 14.30
N ASP A 401 -20.50 -1.84 13.79
CA ASP A 401 -21.43 -2.81 13.17
C ASP A 401 -22.11 -2.38 11.86
N ASP A 402 -21.54 -1.44 11.10
CA ASP A 402 -22.07 -1.02 9.79
C ASP A 402 -21.72 -2.00 8.64
N LEU A 403 -21.61 -3.31 8.95
CA LEU A 403 -21.09 -4.34 8.04
C LEU A 403 -22.09 -4.88 7.02
N GLU A 404 -23.36 -4.49 7.04
CA GLU A 404 -24.27 -4.87 5.96
C GLU A 404 -25.47 -3.93 5.92
N ARG A 405 -25.27 -2.69 5.43
CA ARG A 405 -26.40 -1.82 5.12
C ARG A 405 -27.36 -2.64 4.23
N PRO A 406 -28.61 -2.90 4.68
CA PRO A 406 -29.48 -3.84 3.98
C PRO A 406 -29.62 -3.41 2.53
N ARG A 407 -29.39 -4.36 1.61
CA ARG A 407 -29.48 -4.10 0.17
C ARG A 407 -30.94 -3.79 -0.16
N ALA A 408 -31.27 -2.50 -0.19
CA ALA A 408 -32.59 -1.96 -0.42
C ALA A 408 -32.67 -1.23 -1.77
N CYS A 409 -33.89 -1.00 -2.26
CA CYS A 409 -34.11 -0.11 -3.38
C CYS A 409 -33.72 1.33 -3.00
N ALA A 410 -32.88 1.97 -3.82
CA ALA A 410 -32.40 3.33 -3.57
C ALA A 410 -33.53 4.38 -3.47
N VAL A 411 -34.70 4.12 -4.09
CA VAL A 411 -35.83 5.05 -4.08
C VAL A 411 -36.82 4.74 -2.97
N CYS A 412 -37.39 3.53 -2.95
CA CYS A 412 -38.50 3.19 -2.06
C CYS A 412 -38.09 2.42 -0.80
N GLY A 413 -36.81 2.08 -0.62
CA GLY A 413 -36.31 1.39 0.56
C GLY A 413 -36.66 -0.11 0.65
N LYS A 414 -37.48 -0.64 -0.28
CA LYS A 414 -37.85 -2.08 -0.28
C LYS A 414 -36.64 -2.98 -0.35
N MET A 415 -36.65 -4.04 0.44
CA MET A 415 -35.58 -5.04 0.55
C MET A 415 -36.00 -6.37 -0.10
N ARG A 416 -35.06 -7.32 -0.20
CA ARG A 416 -35.40 -8.69 -0.63
C ARG A 416 -36.36 -9.39 0.35
N ALA A 417 -36.31 -9.02 1.64
CA ALA A 417 -37.23 -9.53 2.65
C ALA A 417 -38.70 -9.21 2.35
N ASP A 418 -38.96 -8.14 1.58
CA ASP A 418 -40.31 -7.75 1.12
C ASP A 418 -40.78 -8.55 -0.11
N GLY A 419 -40.07 -9.62 -0.50
CA GLY A 419 -40.39 -10.43 -1.68
C GLY A 419 -40.03 -9.78 -3.02
N VAL A 420 -39.25 -8.69 -3.01
CA VAL A 420 -38.93 -7.90 -4.20
C VAL A 420 -37.59 -8.30 -4.81
N LEU A 421 -37.58 -8.54 -6.12
CA LEU A 421 -36.35 -8.75 -6.89
C LEU A 421 -35.65 -7.40 -7.15
N LEU A 422 -34.52 -7.18 -6.49
CA LEU A 422 -33.70 -6.00 -6.66
C LEU A 422 -32.73 -6.14 -7.84
N ARG A 423 -32.85 -5.25 -8.81
CA ARG A 423 -31.99 -5.14 -10.00
C ARG A 423 -30.86 -4.14 -9.77
N ARG A 424 -29.67 -4.41 -10.31
CA ARG A 424 -28.53 -3.46 -10.25
C ARG A 424 -28.70 -2.35 -11.29
N CYS A 425 -28.18 -1.16 -11.00
CA CYS A 425 -28.00 -0.15 -12.05
C CYS A 425 -27.13 -0.72 -13.17
N ARG A 426 -27.52 -0.57 -14.44
CA ARG A 426 -26.78 -1.14 -15.58
C ARG A 426 -25.41 -0.50 -15.78
N GLY A 427 -25.25 0.78 -15.44
CA GLY A 427 -23.97 1.48 -15.54
C GLY A 427 -23.09 1.23 -14.32
N CYS A 428 -23.39 1.89 -13.20
CA CYS A 428 -22.53 1.86 -12.01
C CYS A 428 -22.82 0.73 -11.01
N GLY A 429 -23.79 -0.15 -11.28
CA GLY A 429 -24.23 -1.19 -10.34
C GLY A 429 -23.18 -2.20 -9.88
N PRO A 430 -22.11 -2.50 -10.64
CA PRO A 430 -20.97 -3.27 -10.14
C PRO A 430 -20.21 -2.59 -8.99
N ILE A 431 -20.10 -1.26 -9.00
CA ILE A 431 -19.27 -0.49 -8.07
C ILE A 431 -20.08 0.13 -6.92
N THR A 432 -21.15 0.86 -7.22
CA THR A 432 -21.90 1.68 -6.24
C THR A 432 -22.89 0.87 -5.39
N ALA A 433 -23.03 -0.43 -5.67
CA ALA A 433 -24.05 -1.30 -5.09
C ALA A 433 -25.52 -0.82 -5.25
N VAL A 434 -25.81 0.24 -6.01
CA VAL A 434 -27.17 0.79 -6.19
C VAL A 434 -28.11 -0.26 -6.79
N ARG A 435 -29.32 -0.36 -6.21
CA ARG A 435 -30.36 -1.31 -6.62
C ARG A 435 -31.74 -0.66 -6.77
N TYR A 436 -32.57 -1.26 -7.63
CA TYR A 436 -33.93 -0.84 -7.92
C TYR A 436 -34.91 -2.01 -7.89
N CYS A 437 -36.10 -1.81 -7.32
CA CYS A 437 -37.18 -2.79 -7.39
C CYS A 437 -37.92 -2.77 -8.75
N SER A 438 -37.98 -1.62 -9.40
CA SER A 438 -38.74 -1.39 -10.63
C SER A 438 -38.00 -0.42 -11.56
N GLU A 439 -38.42 -0.37 -12.83
CA GLU A 439 -37.90 0.58 -13.81
C GLU A 439 -38.33 2.01 -13.45
N ALA A 440 -39.56 2.19 -12.99
CA ALA A 440 -40.05 3.45 -12.44
C ALA A 440 -39.17 4.00 -11.31
N CYS A 441 -38.73 3.15 -10.35
CA CYS A 441 -37.79 3.58 -9.32
C CYS A 441 -36.41 3.93 -9.90
N CYS A 442 -35.96 3.27 -10.97
CA CYS A 442 -34.72 3.63 -11.64
C CYS A 442 -34.82 5.01 -12.31
N GLU A 443 -35.89 5.25 -13.08
CA GLU A 443 -36.15 6.53 -13.75
C GLU A 443 -36.31 7.68 -12.75
N GLU A 444 -37.02 7.44 -11.64
CA GLU A 444 -37.18 8.42 -10.58
C GLU A 444 -35.84 8.78 -9.93
N HIS A 445 -35.00 7.79 -9.62
CA HIS A 445 -33.66 8.01 -9.08
C HIS A 445 -32.78 8.80 -10.06
N TRP A 446 -32.87 8.43 -11.34
CA TRP A 446 -32.11 9.04 -12.43
C TRP A 446 -32.40 10.54 -12.56
N VAL A 447 -33.67 10.91 -12.54
CA VAL A 447 -34.12 12.30 -12.77
C VAL A 447 -34.11 13.10 -11.47
N LYS A 448 -34.77 12.62 -10.42
CA LYS A 448 -35.04 13.43 -9.21
C LYS A 448 -33.86 13.46 -8.25
N ARG A 449 -33.05 12.40 -8.21
CA ARG A 449 -31.96 12.24 -7.23
C ARG A 449 -30.58 12.34 -7.85
N ARG A 450 -30.49 12.88 -9.08
CA ARG A 450 -29.21 13.19 -9.74
C ARG A 450 -28.28 11.97 -9.91
N HIS A 451 -28.83 10.74 -9.86
CA HIS A 451 -28.04 9.51 -9.99
C HIS A 451 -27.26 9.43 -11.30
N ARG A 452 -27.74 10.09 -12.37
CA ARG A 452 -27.03 10.19 -13.66
C ARG A 452 -25.54 10.52 -13.51
N ARG A 453 -25.19 11.47 -12.64
CA ARG A 453 -23.79 11.92 -12.47
C ARG A 453 -22.93 10.84 -11.80
N LEU A 454 -23.45 10.24 -10.73
CA LEU A 454 -22.82 9.09 -10.08
C LEU A 454 -22.67 7.92 -11.05
N CYS A 455 -23.65 7.73 -11.93
CA CYS A 455 -23.61 6.70 -12.95
C CYS A 455 -22.52 6.98 -13.99
N GLU A 456 -22.39 8.22 -14.47
CA GLU A 456 -21.33 8.63 -15.41
C GLU A 456 -19.93 8.44 -14.80
N ILE A 457 -19.73 8.85 -13.55
CA ILE A 457 -18.47 8.62 -12.83
C ILE A 457 -18.22 7.12 -12.68
N GLY A 458 -19.22 6.36 -12.21
CA GLY A 458 -19.07 4.91 -12.01
C GLY A 458 -18.79 4.15 -13.30
N GLN A 459 -19.36 4.57 -14.44
CA GLN A 459 -19.02 4.02 -15.75
C GLN A 459 -17.58 4.33 -16.12
N ALA A 460 -17.15 5.59 -16.01
CA ALA A 460 -15.77 5.97 -16.29
C ALA A 460 -14.75 5.24 -15.39
N THR A 461 -15.08 5.03 -14.11
CA THR A 461 -14.26 4.22 -13.20
C THR A 461 -14.22 2.75 -13.63
N THR A 462 -15.35 2.17 -14.06
CA THR A 462 -15.41 0.78 -14.56
C THR A 462 -14.55 0.62 -15.82
N ASP A 463 -14.65 1.58 -16.74
CA ASP A 463 -13.85 1.61 -17.97
C ASP A 463 -12.35 1.67 -17.62
N LEU A 464 -11.97 2.56 -16.70
CA LEU A 464 -10.58 2.67 -16.24
C LEU A 464 -10.05 1.37 -15.62
N GLN A 465 -10.84 0.71 -14.76
CA GLN A 465 -10.47 -0.58 -14.19
C GLN A 465 -10.33 -1.68 -15.25
N THR A 466 -11.23 -1.69 -16.23
CA THR A 466 -11.20 -2.67 -17.34
C THR A 466 -9.93 -2.49 -18.16
N VAL A 467 -9.57 -1.25 -18.47
CA VAL A 467 -8.33 -0.94 -19.18
C VAL A 467 -7.12 -1.35 -18.34
N LEU A 468 -7.05 -0.98 -17.07
CA LEU A 468 -5.95 -1.35 -16.17
C LEU A 468 -5.77 -2.87 -16.07
N ALA A 469 -6.87 -3.63 -15.95
CA ALA A 469 -6.83 -5.09 -15.94
C ALA A 469 -6.29 -5.67 -17.26
N SER A 470 -6.52 -5.00 -18.38
CA SER A 470 -6.00 -5.42 -19.70
C SER A 470 -4.48 -5.17 -19.86
N VAL A 471 -3.88 -4.31 -19.05
CA VAL A 471 -2.42 -4.05 -19.08
C VAL A 471 -1.63 -5.19 -18.42
N GLY A 472 -2.31 -6.08 -17.69
CA GLY A 472 -1.73 -7.29 -17.09
C GLY A 472 -1.11 -7.06 -15.71
N PRO A 473 -0.76 -8.15 -14.99
CA PRO A 473 -0.25 -8.10 -13.62
C PRO A 473 1.15 -7.48 -13.49
N ALA A 474 1.83 -7.18 -14.61
CA ALA A 474 3.10 -6.44 -14.59
C ALA A 474 2.98 -5.03 -13.99
N ALA A 475 1.76 -4.52 -13.79
CA ALA A 475 1.49 -3.25 -13.10
C ALA A 475 1.29 -3.37 -11.58
N GLY A 476 1.20 -4.59 -11.04
CA GLY A 476 0.85 -4.90 -9.65
C GLY A 476 1.93 -4.62 -8.62
#